data_AF-A0A2V5S0R3-F1
#
_entry.id   AF-A0A2V5S0R3-F1
#
_cell.length_a   1.000
_cell.length_b   1.000
_cell.length_c   1.000
_cell.angle_alpha   90.00
_cell.angle_beta   90.00
_cell.angle_gamma   90.00
#
_symmetry.space_group_name_H-M   'P 1'
#
loop_
_entity.id
_entity.type
_entity.pdbx_description
1 polymer ?
#
loop_
_entity_poly.entity_id
_entity_poly.type
_entity_poly.pdbx_seq_one_letter_code
_entity_poly.pdbx_strand_id
1 'polypeptide(L)'
;MAVIPSGVEESLDVSGGTRDVSTSLDTTTRLLASLHVYHDDGGHSGAMSMALDEALLEHATVPSIRFYQWRAPALSFGYFGKFADVAIHECERDLVRRWTGGGIVFHGDDLTYSIVIPANDAAFDESSMLIYKKVHCALCTALNEVGKRAVVIGSARCADRTPQRGVPTNNCFANPVHADVMLN
;
A
#
# COMPACT_ATOMS: atom_id res chain seq x y z
N MET A 1 -57.40 17.20 -42.28
CA MET A 1 -57.39 17.19 -40.80
C MET A 1 -56.13 16.46 -40.39
N ALA A 2 -55.05 17.05 -39.88
CA ALA A 2 -54.71 18.44 -39.56
C ALA A 2 -53.19 18.63 -39.83
N VAL A 3 -52.81 19.87 -40.12
CA VAL A 3 -51.43 20.39 -40.28
C VAL A 3 -50.94 20.87 -38.89
N ILE A 4 -49.65 21.25 -38.80
CA ILE A 4 -48.99 22.19 -37.82
C ILE A 4 -48.05 21.48 -36.78
N PRO A 5 -46.82 21.96 -36.46
CA PRO A 5 -45.74 22.53 -37.29
C PRO A 5 -44.29 22.20 -36.79
N SER A 6 -43.33 22.86 -37.45
CA SER A 6 -41.92 23.15 -37.11
C SER A 6 -41.61 23.71 -35.72
N GLY A 7 -40.36 23.56 -35.27
CA GLY A 7 -39.74 24.41 -34.24
C GLY A 7 -38.34 23.95 -33.82
N VAL A 8 -37.32 24.59 -34.40
CA VAL A 8 -35.93 24.63 -33.89
C VAL A 8 -35.89 25.74 -32.84
N GLU A 9 -35.13 25.59 -31.75
CA GLU A 9 -34.29 26.68 -31.23
C GLU A 9 -33.25 26.20 -30.21
N GLU A 10 -31.99 26.52 -30.53
CA GLU A 10 -30.90 26.69 -29.58
C GLU A 10 -31.25 27.81 -28.59
N SER A 11 -30.82 27.65 -27.34
CA SER A 11 -30.43 28.80 -26.53
C SER A 11 -29.26 28.40 -25.63
N LEU A 12 -28.06 28.85 -26.03
CA LEU A 12 -27.00 29.19 -25.09
C LEU A 12 -27.50 30.33 -24.20
N ASP A 13 -27.24 30.24 -22.91
CA ASP A 13 -26.90 31.45 -22.17
C ASP A 13 -25.79 31.18 -21.15
N VAL A 14 -24.83 32.11 -21.14
CA VAL A 14 -23.58 32.09 -20.38
C VAL A 14 -23.69 33.16 -19.30
N SER A 15 -23.49 32.76 -18.05
CA SER A 15 -22.78 33.52 -16.99
C SER A 15 -23.09 32.81 -15.67
N GLY A 16 -22.13 32.36 -14.88
CA GLY A 16 -21.05 33.16 -14.30
C GLY A 16 -21.28 33.14 -12.79
N GLY A 17 -20.70 32.16 -12.10
CA GLY A 17 -20.91 32.00 -10.66
C GLY A 17 -20.04 30.90 -10.08
N THR A 18 -18.82 31.29 -9.69
CA THR A 18 -17.96 30.65 -8.68
C THR A 18 -17.90 29.12 -8.70
N ARG A 19 -16.87 28.59 -9.39
CA ARG A 19 -16.33 27.26 -9.09
C ARG A 19 -15.79 27.30 -7.66
N ASP A 20 -16.60 26.81 -6.74
CA ASP A 20 -16.13 26.45 -5.41
C ASP A 20 -15.24 25.22 -5.59
N VAL A 21 -13.93 25.45 -5.75
CA VAL A 21 -12.90 24.41 -5.59
C VAL A 21 -12.75 24.20 -4.09
N SER A 22 -13.81 23.66 -3.50
CA SER A 22 -13.74 22.95 -2.24
C SER A 22 -13.59 21.49 -2.63
N THR A 23 -12.36 21.05 -2.85
CA THR A 23 -12.01 19.64 -2.80
C THR A 23 -12.23 19.17 -1.37
N SER A 24 -13.49 18.91 -1.06
CA SER A 24 -13.88 17.98 0.00
C SER A 24 -13.12 16.70 -0.29
N LEU A 25 -12.02 16.45 0.43
CA LEU A 25 -11.43 15.14 0.50
C LEU A 25 -12.48 14.27 1.18
N ASP A 26 -13.30 13.63 0.35
CA ASP A 26 -14.27 12.66 0.80
C ASP A 26 -13.50 11.58 1.56
N THR A 27 -13.57 11.66 2.89
CA THR A 27 -12.77 10.85 3.81
C THR A 27 -13.40 9.45 3.98
N THR A 28 -14.32 9.10 3.07
CA THR A 28 -15.20 7.93 3.20
C THR A 28 -15.24 7.05 1.96
N THR A 29 -14.46 7.34 0.92
CA THR A 29 -14.37 6.45 -0.25
C THR A 29 -13.49 5.26 0.11
N ARG A 30 -14.11 4.08 0.18
CA ARG A 30 -13.39 2.81 0.36
C ARG A 30 -12.36 2.64 -0.76
N LEU A 31 -11.11 2.33 -0.40
CA LEU A 31 -10.03 2.08 -1.37
C LEU A 31 -10.38 0.91 -2.29
N LEU A 32 -10.94 -0.16 -1.72
CA LEU A 32 -11.30 -1.38 -2.44
C LEU A 32 -12.80 -1.66 -2.24
N ALA A 33 -13.51 -1.96 -3.32
CA ALA A 33 -14.92 -2.33 -3.27
C ALA A 33 -15.11 -3.75 -2.69
N SER A 34 -14.15 -4.63 -2.94
CA SER A 34 -14.08 -5.99 -2.42
C SER A 34 -12.63 -6.37 -2.12
N LEU A 35 -12.42 -7.32 -1.19
CA LEU A 35 -11.10 -7.76 -0.77
C LEU A 35 -11.18 -9.23 -0.35
N HIS A 36 -10.40 -10.09 -1.00
CA HIS A 36 -10.16 -11.46 -0.52
C HIS A 36 -9.09 -11.43 0.57
N VAL A 37 -9.34 -12.17 1.65
CA VAL A 37 -8.44 -12.23 2.81
C VAL A 37 -7.91 -13.65 2.95
N TYR A 38 -6.59 -13.81 2.86
CA TYR A 38 -5.88 -15.07 3.07
C TYR A 38 -5.12 -15.00 4.39
N HIS A 39 -5.43 -15.94 5.28
CA HIS A 39 -4.65 -16.21 6.50
C HIS A 39 -3.76 -17.41 6.23
N ASP A 40 -2.49 -17.15 5.98
CA ASP A 40 -1.48 -18.18 5.74
C ASP A 40 -0.66 -18.38 7.00
N ASP A 41 -1.28 -19.05 7.97
CA ASP A 41 -0.77 -19.22 9.32
C ASP A 41 0.42 -20.21 9.41
N GLY A 42 0.80 -20.84 8.29
CA GLY A 42 1.99 -21.66 8.18
C GLY A 42 3.22 -20.80 7.92
N GLY A 43 4.23 -20.87 8.80
CA GLY A 43 5.52 -20.26 8.52
C GLY A 43 6.17 -20.87 7.28
N HIS A 44 6.49 -20.05 6.27
CA HIS A 44 7.09 -20.49 5.01
C HIS A 44 8.56 -20.08 4.88
N SER A 45 9.32 -20.78 4.01
CA SER A 45 10.62 -20.25 3.57
C SER A 45 10.40 -18.95 2.79
N GLY A 46 11.42 -18.10 2.72
CA GLY A 46 11.35 -16.86 1.96
C GLY A 46 11.00 -17.11 0.50
N ALA A 47 11.63 -18.12 -0.12
CA ALA A 47 11.32 -18.52 -1.49
C ALA A 47 9.84 -18.92 -1.68
N MET A 48 9.27 -19.70 -0.76
CA MET A 48 7.86 -20.11 -0.84
C MET A 48 6.92 -18.93 -0.60
N SER A 49 7.24 -18.04 0.34
CA SER A 49 6.46 -16.81 0.56
C SER A 49 6.42 -15.93 -0.69
N MET A 50 7.54 -15.78 -1.40
CA MET A 50 7.59 -15.01 -2.64
C MET A 50 6.90 -15.70 -3.82
N ALA A 51 6.95 -17.04 -3.90
CA ALA A 51 6.22 -17.80 -4.93
C ALA A 51 4.70 -17.70 -4.74
N LEU A 52 4.22 -17.67 -3.50
CA LEU A 52 2.80 -17.45 -3.20
C LEU A 52 2.36 -16.01 -3.51
N ASP A 53 3.21 -15.02 -3.18
CA ASP A 53 2.95 -13.63 -3.56
C ASP A 53 2.97 -13.44 -5.10
N GLU A 54 3.85 -14.13 -5.83
CA GLU A 54 3.87 -14.18 -7.30
C GLU A 54 2.60 -14.80 -7.87
N ALA A 55 2.18 -15.96 -7.36
CA ALA A 55 0.96 -16.63 -7.81
C ALA A 55 -0.29 -15.75 -7.60
N LEU A 56 -0.36 -15.02 -6.48
CA LEU A 56 -1.41 -14.02 -6.27
C LEU A 56 -1.30 -12.86 -7.27
N LEU A 57 -0.09 -12.36 -7.51
CA LEU A 57 0.15 -11.27 -8.48
C LEU A 57 -0.30 -11.66 -9.90
N GLU A 58 -0.07 -12.89 -10.33
CA GLU A 58 -0.41 -13.36 -11.67
C GLU A 58 -1.88 -13.76 -11.84
N HIS A 59 -2.53 -14.25 -10.79
CA HIS A 59 -3.82 -14.94 -10.91
C HIS A 59 -4.98 -14.31 -10.12
N ALA A 60 -4.72 -13.35 -9.23
CA ALA A 60 -5.81 -12.69 -8.51
C ALA A 60 -6.71 -11.92 -9.48
N THR A 61 -8.01 -12.18 -9.42
CA THR A 61 -9.04 -11.44 -10.17
C THR A 61 -9.80 -10.45 -9.31
N VAL A 62 -9.56 -10.47 -8.00
CA VAL A 62 -10.12 -9.57 -6.98
C VAL A 62 -8.96 -9.09 -6.12
N PRO A 63 -8.94 -7.81 -5.68
CA PRO A 63 -7.96 -7.35 -4.71
C PRO A 63 -7.84 -8.32 -3.54
N SER A 64 -6.62 -8.65 -3.16
CA SER A 64 -6.33 -9.72 -2.23
C SER A 64 -5.31 -9.24 -1.20
N ILE A 65 -5.54 -9.54 0.07
CA ILE A 65 -4.56 -9.39 1.15
C ILE A 65 -4.20 -10.77 1.68
N ARG A 66 -2.90 -11.04 1.83
CA ARG A 66 -2.38 -12.26 2.44
C ARG A 66 -1.56 -11.88 3.66
N PHE A 67 -1.90 -12.47 4.80
CA PHE A 67 -1.13 -12.39 6.04
C PHE A 67 -0.31 -13.67 6.20
N TYR A 68 0.99 -13.55 6.51
CA TYR A 68 1.88 -14.69 6.65
C TYR A 68 3.04 -14.42 7.62
N GLN A 69 3.67 -15.51 8.05
CA GLN A 69 4.86 -15.50 8.89
C GLN A 69 6.01 -16.24 8.22
N TRP A 70 7.21 -16.05 8.76
CA TRP A 70 8.44 -16.65 8.27
C TRP A 70 8.77 -17.90 9.07
N ARG A 71 9.11 -18.99 8.39
CA ARG A 71 9.46 -20.27 9.03
C ARG A 71 10.70 -20.18 9.93
N ALA A 72 11.62 -19.30 9.56
CA ALA A 72 12.91 -19.08 10.20
C ALA A 72 13.35 -17.63 9.97
N PRO A 73 14.37 -17.13 10.69
CA PRO A 73 14.95 -15.82 10.42
C PRO A 73 15.28 -15.65 8.93
N ALA A 74 14.80 -14.57 8.35
CA ALA A 74 14.97 -14.28 6.92
C ALA A 74 15.41 -12.83 6.70
N LEU A 75 15.96 -12.57 5.52
CA LEU A 75 16.26 -11.23 5.03
C LEU A 75 15.67 -11.12 3.62
N SER A 76 14.70 -10.22 3.46
CA SER A 76 14.19 -9.88 2.15
C SER A 76 14.87 -8.61 1.62
N PHE A 77 15.19 -8.57 0.34
CA PHE A 77 15.77 -7.39 -0.31
C PHE A 77 15.02 -7.05 -1.61
N GLY A 78 14.92 -5.75 -1.90
CA GLY A 78 14.15 -5.26 -3.04
C GLY A 78 14.61 -5.78 -4.40
N TYR A 79 13.72 -5.69 -5.38
CA TYR A 79 13.89 -6.20 -6.75
C TYR A 79 15.22 -5.76 -7.40
N PHE A 80 15.63 -4.50 -7.20
CA PHE A 80 16.86 -3.94 -7.77
C PHE A 80 18.11 -4.16 -6.90
N GLY A 81 17.98 -4.76 -5.72
CA GLY A 81 19.11 -5.06 -4.83
C GLY A 81 20.03 -6.15 -5.40
N LYS A 82 21.32 -6.09 -5.08
CA LYS A 82 22.29 -7.12 -5.48
C LYS A 82 22.44 -8.15 -4.36
N PHE A 83 22.47 -9.42 -4.74
CA PHE A 83 22.70 -10.50 -3.77
C PHE A 83 24.04 -10.35 -3.03
N ALA A 84 25.08 -9.87 -3.73
CA ALA A 84 26.39 -9.61 -3.12
C ALA A 84 26.34 -8.63 -1.93
N ASP A 85 25.37 -7.72 -1.90
CA ASP A 85 25.23 -6.73 -0.82
C ASP A 85 24.64 -7.34 0.46
N VAL A 86 24.03 -8.53 0.36
CA VAL A 86 23.35 -9.23 1.46
C VAL A 86 23.94 -10.62 1.76
N ALA A 87 24.87 -11.10 0.93
CA ALA A 87 25.47 -12.43 1.04
C ALA A 87 26.13 -12.71 2.41
N ILE A 88 26.59 -11.66 3.10
CA ILE A 88 27.14 -11.79 4.47
C ILE A 88 26.15 -12.40 5.47
N HIS A 89 24.85 -12.37 5.19
CA HIS A 89 23.81 -12.91 6.05
C HIS A 89 23.38 -14.35 5.69
N GLU A 90 23.92 -14.96 4.63
CA GLU A 90 23.44 -16.24 4.09
C GLU A 90 23.59 -17.43 5.04
N CYS A 91 24.58 -17.39 5.94
CA CYS A 91 24.81 -18.46 6.91
C CYS A 91 23.78 -18.48 8.05
N GLU A 92 23.09 -17.37 8.30
CA GLU A 92 22.20 -17.20 9.46
C GLU A 92 20.74 -17.01 9.06
N ARG A 93 20.47 -16.68 7.79
CA ARG A 93 19.15 -16.23 7.34
C ARG A 93 18.82 -16.77 5.95
N ASP A 94 17.54 -17.05 5.76
CA ASP A 94 16.99 -17.28 4.43
C ASP A 94 16.96 -15.96 3.65
N LEU A 95 17.75 -15.87 2.57
CA LEU A 95 17.87 -14.64 1.77
C LEU A 95 16.92 -14.71 0.58
N VAL A 96 16.05 -13.72 0.44
CA VAL A 96 15.07 -13.70 -0.66
C VAL A 96 14.95 -12.33 -1.33
N ARG A 97 14.82 -12.32 -2.65
CA ARG A 97 14.50 -11.12 -3.44
C ARG A 97 12.99 -10.97 -3.56
N ARG A 98 12.47 -9.77 -3.32
CA ARG A 98 11.03 -9.46 -3.47
C ARG A 98 10.74 -8.84 -4.83
N TRP A 99 9.51 -9.02 -5.30
CA TRP A 99 8.99 -8.47 -6.58
C TRP A 99 8.87 -6.94 -6.60
N THR A 100 8.98 -6.30 -5.44
CA THR A 100 8.88 -4.84 -5.28
C THR A 100 10.24 -4.21 -5.01
N GLY A 101 10.39 -2.91 -5.29
CA GLY A 101 11.61 -2.14 -5.01
C GLY A 101 11.88 -1.90 -3.52
N GLY A 102 12.73 -0.94 -3.17
CA GLY A 102 13.06 -0.62 -1.78
C GLY A 102 14.26 -1.41 -1.23
N GLY A 103 14.51 -1.24 0.06
CA GLY A 103 15.72 -1.73 0.74
C GLY A 103 15.65 -3.18 1.24
N ILE A 104 16.34 -3.43 2.34
CA ILE A 104 16.40 -4.71 3.05
C ILE A 104 15.48 -4.69 4.28
N VAL A 105 14.89 -5.83 4.58
CA VAL A 105 14.05 -6.06 5.76
C VAL A 105 14.47 -7.38 6.41
N PHE A 106 14.65 -7.35 7.73
CA PHE A 106 14.91 -8.54 8.54
C PHE A 106 13.58 -9.06 9.09
N HIS A 107 13.38 -10.37 8.99
CA HIS A 107 12.15 -11.05 9.38
C HIS A 107 12.42 -12.14 10.43
N GLY A 108 11.39 -12.52 11.19
CA GLY A 108 11.39 -13.62 12.15
C GLY A 108 10.20 -13.59 13.10
N ASP A 109 10.04 -12.48 13.83
CA ASP A 109 8.95 -12.30 14.82
C ASP A 109 7.83 -11.39 14.32
N ASP A 110 7.87 -11.00 13.03
CA ASP A 110 6.93 -10.11 12.39
C ASP A 110 5.75 -10.86 11.76
N LEU A 111 4.58 -10.21 11.78
CA LEU A 111 3.47 -10.56 10.90
C LEU A 111 3.64 -9.77 9.60
N THR A 112 3.90 -10.46 8.50
CA THR A 112 4.00 -9.84 7.18
C THR A 112 2.63 -9.87 6.49
N TYR A 113 2.34 -8.84 5.70
CA TYR A 113 1.22 -8.89 4.76
C TYR A 113 1.63 -8.43 3.37
N SER A 114 0.97 -8.98 2.35
CA SER A 114 1.04 -8.52 0.96
C SER A 114 -0.36 -8.15 0.48
N ILE A 115 -0.46 -7.09 -0.32
CA ILE A 115 -1.70 -6.69 -0.99
C ILE A 115 -1.46 -6.71 -2.49
N VAL A 116 -2.30 -7.45 -3.21
CA VAL A 116 -2.32 -7.50 -4.68
C VAL A 116 -3.59 -6.83 -5.17
N ILE A 117 -3.45 -5.89 -6.10
CA ILE A 117 -4.54 -5.21 -6.77
C ILE A 117 -4.47 -5.58 -8.26
N PRO A 118 -5.45 -6.34 -8.79
CA PRO A 118 -5.51 -6.68 -10.21
C PRO A 118 -5.58 -5.44 -11.09
N ALA A 119 -4.99 -5.50 -12.29
CA ALA A 119 -4.93 -4.36 -13.21
C ALA A 119 -6.30 -3.89 -13.74
N ASN A 120 -7.34 -4.71 -13.58
CA ASN A 120 -8.72 -4.38 -13.96
C ASN A 120 -9.54 -3.80 -12.79
N ASP A 121 -8.98 -3.68 -11.58
CA ASP A 121 -9.64 -3.03 -10.45
C ASP A 121 -9.44 -1.51 -10.51
N ALA A 122 -10.47 -0.74 -10.16
CA ALA A 122 -10.41 0.72 -10.19
C ALA A 122 -9.33 1.32 -9.28
N ALA A 123 -8.93 0.61 -8.21
CA ALA A 123 -7.84 1.05 -7.35
C ALA A 123 -6.47 0.98 -8.05
N PHE A 124 -6.33 0.27 -9.17
CA PHE A 124 -5.08 0.20 -9.93
C PHE A 124 -4.71 1.54 -10.59
N ASP A 125 -5.71 2.37 -10.92
CA ASP A 125 -5.50 3.70 -11.51
C ASP A 125 -4.99 4.74 -10.49
N GLU A 126 -5.02 4.41 -9.20
CA GLU A 126 -4.52 5.28 -8.14
C GLU A 126 -2.99 5.25 -8.06
N SER A 127 -2.38 6.39 -7.69
CA SER A 127 -0.94 6.41 -7.48
C SER A 127 -0.53 5.45 -6.35
N SER A 128 0.59 4.73 -6.53
CA SER A 128 1.09 3.79 -5.52
C SER A 128 1.30 4.43 -4.15
N MET A 129 1.71 5.71 -4.12
CA MET A 129 1.86 6.46 -2.86
C MET A 129 0.52 6.76 -2.18
N LEU A 130 -0.55 7.00 -2.94
CA LEU A 130 -1.87 7.22 -2.36
C LEU A 130 -2.46 5.91 -1.84
N ILE A 131 -2.28 4.80 -2.55
CA ILE A 131 -2.63 3.45 -2.09
C ILE A 131 -1.91 3.15 -0.78
N TYR A 132 -0.58 3.33 -0.75
CA TYR A 132 0.27 3.15 0.44
C TYR A 132 -0.28 3.93 1.64
N LYS A 133 -0.53 5.24 1.45
CA LYS A 133 -1.09 6.10 2.49
C LYS A 133 -2.47 5.64 2.95
N LYS A 134 -3.38 5.28 2.04
CA LYS A 134 -4.74 4.82 2.38
C LYS A 134 -4.68 3.52 3.20
N VAL A 135 -3.85 2.55 2.79
CA VAL A 135 -3.63 1.29 3.53
C VAL A 135 -3.06 1.57 4.92
N HIS A 136 -2.03 2.42 5.03
CA HIS A 136 -1.40 2.73 6.31
C HIS A 136 -2.27 3.56 7.25
N CYS A 137 -3.12 4.44 6.72
CA CYS A 137 -4.17 5.08 7.50
C CYS A 137 -5.17 4.06 8.07
N ALA A 138 -5.62 3.09 7.26
CA ALA A 138 -6.52 2.03 7.74
C ALA A 138 -5.84 1.16 8.82
N LEU A 139 -4.58 0.78 8.62
CA LEU A 139 -3.79 0.04 9.61
C LEU A 139 -3.62 0.83 10.92
N CYS A 140 -3.31 2.12 10.82
CA CYS A 140 -3.20 3.01 11.97
C CYS A 140 -4.52 3.11 12.76
N THR A 141 -5.65 3.26 12.08
CA THR A 141 -6.97 3.24 12.72
C THR A 141 -7.20 1.91 13.44
N ALA A 142 -7.01 0.77 12.77
CA ALA A 142 -7.19 -0.55 13.36
C ALA A 142 -6.30 -0.78 14.59
N LEU A 143 -5.03 -0.35 14.54
CA LEU A 143 -4.11 -0.44 15.67
C LEU A 143 -4.58 0.39 16.88
N ASN A 144 -5.06 1.61 16.63
CA ASN A 144 -5.60 2.47 17.69
C ASN A 144 -6.88 1.91 18.31
N GLU A 145 -7.75 1.27 17.52
CA GLU A 145 -8.96 0.60 18.00
C GLU A 145 -8.65 -0.56 18.96
N VAL A 146 -7.52 -1.26 18.75
CA VAL A 146 -7.02 -2.29 19.68
C VAL A 146 -6.09 -1.75 20.77
N GLY A 147 -6.09 -0.43 20.98
CA GLY A 147 -5.36 0.25 22.05
C GLY A 147 -3.85 0.40 21.82
N LYS A 148 -3.35 0.19 20.60
CA LYS A 148 -1.96 0.47 20.21
C LYS A 148 -1.89 1.89 19.68
N ARG A 149 -1.20 2.79 20.39
CA ARG A 149 -1.04 4.19 19.97
C ARG A 149 -0.20 4.25 18.70
N ALA A 150 -0.86 4.33 17.56
CA ALA A 150 -0.23 4.36 16.24
C ALA A 150 -0.42 5.73 15.58
N VAL A 151 0.58 6.18 14.81
CA VAL A 151 0.55 7.43 14.04
C VAL A 151 1.09 7.20 12.63
N VAL A 152 0.56 7.93 11.65
CA VAL A 152 1.05 7.92 10.27
C VAL A 152 1.95 9.15 10.04
N ILE A 153 3.21 8.94 9.66
CA ILE A 153 4.18 10.03 9.43
C ILE A 153 3.73 10.92 8.26
N GLY A 154 3.80 12.24 8.44
CA GLY A 154 3.49 13.22 7.40
C GLY A 154 2.01 13.28 7.02
N SER A 155 1.11 12.70 7.83
CA SER A 155 -0.31 13.00 7.82
C SER A 155 -0.57 14.35 8.50
N ALA A 156 -1.49 15.15 7.98
CA ALA A 156 -1.80 16.51 8.47
C ALA A 156 -2.18 16.61 9.96
N ARG A 157 -2.39 15.47 10.64
CA ARG A 157 -2.70 15.37 12.08
C ARG A 157 -1.49 15.14 12.98
N CYS A 158 -0.29 14.95 12.44
CA CYS A 158 0.92 14.73 13.22
C CYS A 158 1.83 15.96 13.11
N ALA A 159 2.15 16.57 14.26
CA ALA A 159 3.19 17.58 14.35
C ALA A 159 4.48 17.02 13.73
N ASP A 160 5.06 17.83 12.86
CA ASP A 160 6.24 17.56 12.05
C ASP A 160 7.41 17.04 12.91
N ARG A 161 7.49 15.72 13.08
CA ARG A 161 8.74 15.08 13.46
C ARG A 161 9.55 14.99 12.19
N THR A 162 10.46 15.94 12.03
CA THR A 162 11.51 15.89 11.04
C THR A 162 12.19 14.52 11.13
N PRO A 163 12.21 13.73 10.03
CA PRO A 163 12.93 12.47 10.03
C PRO A 163 14.40 12.78 10.34
N GLN A 164 14.93 12.21 11.43
CA GLN A 164 16.35 12.29 11.72
C GLN A 164 17.07 11.60 10.57
N ARG A 165 17.79 12.39 9.77
CA ARG A 165 18.56 11.91 8.63
C ARG A 165 19.79 11.16 9.15
N GLY A 166 19.58 9.90 9.54
CA GLY A 166 20.64 8.96 9.83
C GLY A 166 21.48 8.67 8.59
N VAL A 167 22.63 8.02 8.79
CA VAL A 167 23.42 7.46 7.69
C VAL A 167 22.48 6.61 6.83
N PRO A 168 22.44 6.78 5.49
CA PRO A 168 21.60 5.96 4.63
C PRO A 168 22.02 4.51 4.78
N THR A 169 21.29 3.77 5.59
CA THR A 169 21.37 2.31 5.64
C THR A 169 20.29 1.80 4.71
N ASN A 170 20.58 0.71 3.98
CA ASN A 170 19.56 0.06 3.16
C ASN A 170 18.44 -0.58 4.01
N ASN A 171 18.50 -0.48 5.35
CA ASN A 171 17.51 -1.02 6.27
C ASN A 171 16.25 -0.15 6.30
N CYS A 172 15.13 -0.71 5.84
CA CYS A 172 13.87 0.01 5.72
C CYS A 172 13.31 0.52 7.05
N PHE A 173 13.48 -0.20 8.16
CA PHE A 173 12.93 0.22 9.46
C PHE A 173 13.77 1.28 10.19
N ALA A 174 15.04 1.45 9.80
CA ALA A 174 15.91 2.44 10.41
C ALA A 174 15.63 3.88 9.93
N ASN A 175 15.00 4.02 8.76
CA ASN A 175 14.78 5.30 8.10
C ASN A 175 13.32 5.40 7.64
N PRO A 176 12.39 5.74 8.55
CA PRO A 176 10.98 5.77 8.21
C PRO A 176 10.68 6.85 7.17
N VAL A 177 9.77 6.56 6.25
CA VAL A 177 9.39 7.42 5.14
C VAL A 177 7.98 8.00 5.31
N HIS A 178 7.59 8.89 4.40
CA HIS A 178 6.25 9.47 4.41
C HIS A 178 5.19 8.37 4.36
N ALA A 179 4.16 8.51 5.20
CA ALA A 179 3.07 7.57 5.40
C ALA A 179 3.42 6.24 6.09
N ASP A 180 4.63 6.06 6.64
CA ASP A 180 4.91 4.94 7.55
C ASP A 180 4.07 5.01 8.83
N VAL A 181 3.70 3.84 9.36
CA VAL A 181 2.99 3.71 10.63
C VAL A 181 4.01 3.51 11.75
N MET A 182 3.99 4.37 12.76
CA MET A 182 4.84 4.27 13.94
C MET A 182 4.00 4.08 15.21
N LEU A 183 4.54 3.33 16.16
CA LEU A 183 3.98 3.24 17.52
C LEU A 183 4.63 4.29 18.43
N ASN A 184 3.81 4.93 19.26
CA ASN A 184 4.20 5.95 20.25
C ASN A 184 4.23 5.41 21.68
#